data_AF-A0AAQ6IMH8-F1
#
_entry.id   AF-A0AAQ6IMH8-F1
#
_cell.length_a   1.000
_cell.length_b   1.000
_cell.length_c   1.000
_cell.angle_alpha   90.00
_cell.angle_beta   90.00
_cell.angle_gamma   90.00
#
_symmetry.space_group_name_H-M   'P 1'
#
loop_
_entity.id
_entity.type
_entity.pdbx_description
1 polymer ?
#
loop_
_entity_poly.entity_id
_entity_poly.type
_entity_poly.pdbx_seq_one_letter_code
_entity_poly.pdbx_strand_id
1 'polypeptide(L)'
;TPDNVKEECFTTALECLKKELNGTVKAECNDDNDYIGQGVKVLQIMIKKTQEKNHVSISPHYALNSSECSCERWSETSFSEFLNKTEDLCEHIYSALTKS
;
A
#
# COMPACT_ATOMS: atom_id res chain seq x y z
N THR A 1 4.58 8.82 -2.68
CA THR A 1 3.36 8.32 -2.02
C THR A 1 2.29 8.04 -3.06
N PRO A 2 1.80 6.80 -3.17
CA PRO A 2 0.71 6.45 -4.07
C PRO A 2 -0.44 7.43 -4.05
N ASP A 3 -0.89 7.85 -5.23
CA ASP A 3 -1.91 8.87 -5.44
C ASP A 3 -2.65 8.57 -6.75
N ASN A 4 -3.97 8.84 -6.78
CA ASN A 4 -4.86 8.54 -7.92
C ASN A 4 -4.65 7.12 -8.49
N VAL A 5 -4.55 6.14 -7.60
CA VAL A 5 -4.20 4.75 -7.93
C VAL A 5 -5.36 4.08 -8.67
N LYS A 6 -5.06 3.49 -9.83
CA LYS A 6 -6.01 2.65 -10.58
C LYS A 6 -6.15 1.27 -9.93
N GLU A 7 -7.29 0.61 -10.11
CA GLU A 7 -7.57 -0.68 -9.45
C GLU A 7 -6.52 -1.76 -9.76
N GLU A 8 -6.01 -1.80 -11.00
CA GLU A 8 -4.95 -2.73 -11.39
C GLU A 8 -3.65 -2.53 -10.59
N CYS A 9 -3.40 -1.33 -10.06
CA CYS A 9 -2.21 -1.01 -9.28
C CYS A 9 -2.41 -1.16 -7.76
N PHE A 10 -3.60 -1.53 -7.26
CA PHE A 10 -3.88 -1.55 -5.81
C PHE A 10 -2.90 -2.42 -5.02
N THR A 11 -2.59 -3.63 -5.51
CA THR A 11 -1.63 -4.52 -4.85
C THR A 11 -0.26 -3.86 -4.73
N THR A 12 0.27 -3.32 -5.84
CA THR A 12 1.59 -2.68 -5.87
C THR A 12 1.61 -1.43 -5.01
N ALA A 13 0.56 -0.60 -5.04
CA ALA A 13 0.48 0.60 -4.23
C ALA A 13 0.51 0.28 -2.72
N LEU A 14 -0.22 -0.74 -2.28
CA LEU A 14 -0.17 -1.21 -0.90
C LEU A 14 1.21 -1.78 -0.52
N GLU A 15 1.89 -2.45 -1.45
CA GLU A 15 3.28 -2.93 -1.23
C GLU A 15 4.26 -1.76 -1.08
N CYS A 16 4.12 -0.71 -1.90
CA CYS A 16 4.92 0.51 -1.78
C CYS A 16 4.72 1.18 -0.42
N LEU A 17 3.48 1.35 0.03
CA LEU A 17 3.17 1.91 1.35
C LEU A 17 3.74 1.06 2.49
N LYS A 18 3.59 -0.26 2.40
CA LYS A 18 4.14 -1.19 3.39
C LYS A 18 5.66 -1.10 3.46
N LYS A 19 6.34 -0.98 2.31
CA LYS A 19 7.79 -0.83 2.23
C LYS A 19 8.25 0.48 2.86
N GLU A 20 7.58 1.59 2.58
CA GLU A 20 7.90 2.91 3.15
C GLU A 20 7.69 2.91 4.66
N LEU A 21 6.55 2.38 5.12
CA LEU A 21 6.18 2.33 6.52
C LEU A 21 7.11 1.42 7.34
N ASN A 22 7.44 0.23 6.82
CA ASN A 22 8.36 -0.72 7.47
C ASN A 22 9.85 -0.39 7.25
N GLY A 23 10.14 0.63 6.45
CA GLY A 23 11.49 1.09 6.11
C GLY A 23 11.79 2.44 6.75
N THR A 24 11.72 3.50 5.92
CA THR A 24 12.04 4.89 6.29
C THR A 24 11.33 5.32 7.57
N VAL A 25 10.01 5.16 7.63
CA VAL A 25 9.21 5.64 8.78
C VAL A 25 9.60 4.90 10.06
N LYS A 26 9.74 3.57 9.99
CA LYS A 26 10.16 2.75 11.14
C LYS A 26 11.57 3.09 11.63
N ALA A 27 12.48 3.46 10.73
CA ALA A 27 13.84 3.82 11.09
C ALA A 27 13.94 5.21 11.73
N GLU A 28 13.06 6.13 11.33
CA GLU A 28 13.11 7.54 11.75
C GLU A 28 12.21 7.87 12.95
N CYS A 29 11.19 7.04 13.22
CA CYS A 29 10.22 7.29 14.30
C CYS A 29 10.46 6.39 15.52
N ASN A 30 10.38 6.98 16.71
CA ASN A 30 10.38 6.21 17.96
C ASN A 30 8.97 5.63 18.22
N ASP A 31 8.77 4.36 17.87
CA ASP A 31 7.49 3.66 17.90
C ASP A 31 7.35 2.74 19.12
N ASP A 32 7.35 3.33 20.33
CA ASP A 32 7.33 2.58 21.60
C ASP A 32 6.09 1.67 21.74
N ASN A 33 5.01 1.96 21.01
CA ASN A 33 3.74 1.24 21.06
C ASN A 33 3.49 0.31 19.86
N ASP A 34 4.48 0.11 18.98
CA ASP A 34 4.38 -0.72 17.76
C ASP A 34 3.22 -0.32 16.83
N TYR A 35 2.85 0.97 16.78
CA TYR A 35 1.79 1.47 15.89
C TYR A 35 2.17 1.31 14.42
N ILE A 36 3.46 1.51 14.07
CA ILE A 36 3.98 1.27 12.73
C ILE A 36 3.86 -0.22 12.41
N GLY A 37 4.25 -1.09 13.34
CA GLY A 37 4.12 -2.54 13.18
C GLY A 37 2.67 -2.99 12.99
N GLN A 38 1.72 -2.37 13.70
CA GLN A 38 0.29 -2.60 13.51
C GLN A 38 -0.18 -2.14 12.12
N GLY A 39 0.23 -0.94 11.67
CA GLY A 39 -0.07 -0.44 10.32
C GLY A 39 0.46 -1.36 9.22
N VAL A 40 1.69 -1.86 9.36
CA VAL A 40 2.29 -2.83 8.43
C VAL A 40 1.46 -4.11 8.34
N LYS A 41 0.95 -4.62 9.48
CA LYS A 41 0.07 -5.80 9.51
C LYS A 41 -1.25 -5.55 8.78
N VAL A 42 -1.86 -4.38 8.98
CA VAL A 42 -3.09 -3.99 8.27
C VAL A 42 -2.86 -3.96 6.76
N LEU A 43 -1.79 -3.31 6.29
CA LEU A 43 -1.45 -3.26 4.87
C LEU A 43 -1.21 -4.68 4.29
N GLN A 44 -0.55 -5.57 5.05
CA GLN A 44 -0.36 -6.96 4.64
C GLN A 44 -1.70 -7.72 4.47
N ILE A 45 -2.66 -7.50 5.36
CA ILE A 45 -4.00 -8.09 5.25
C ILE A 45 -4.71 -7.56 4.01
N MET A 46 -4.63 -6.25 3.76
CA MET A 46 -5.26 -5.63 2.58
C MET A 46 -4.66 -6.15 1.27
N ILE A 47 -3.33 -6.28 1.18
CA ILE A 47 -2.64 -6.88 0.03
C ILE A 47 -3.22 -8.27 -0.27
N LYS A 48 -3.33 -9.12 0.74
CA LYS A 48 -3.86 -10.47 0.60
C LYS A 48 -5.30 -10.45 0.08
N LYS A 49 -6.18 -9.61 0.64
CA LYS A 49 -7.57 -9.50 0.19
C LYS A 49 -7.69 -9.00 -1.25
N THR A 50 -6.85 -8.05 -1.65
CA THR A 50 -6.82 -7.55 -3.03
C THR A 50 -6.37 -8.62 -4.02
N GLN A 51 -5.36 -9.41 -3.66
CA GLN A 51 -4.91 -10.55 -4.46
C GLN A 51 -5.99 -11.63 -4.61
N GLU A 52 -6.69 -11.96 -3.51
CA GLU A 52 -7.81 -12.92 -3.50
C GLU A 52 -8.95 -12.47 -4.40
N LYS A 53 -9.38 -11.19 -4.32
CA LYS A 53 -10.48 -10.65 -5.15
C LYS A 53 -10.15 -10.68 -6.64
N ASN A 54 -8.92 -10.38 -7.01
CA ASN A 54 -8.51 -10.31 -8.41
C ASN A 54 -8.18 -11.69 -9.02
N HIS A 55 -8.41 -12.79 -8.29
CA HIS A 55 -8.01 -14.16 -8.68
C HIS A 55 -6.54 -14.29 -9.08
N VAL A 56 -5.70 -13.34 -8.67
CA VAL A 56 -4.31 -13.34 -9.06
C VAL A 56 -3.56 -14.21 -8.07
N SER A 57 -3.28 -15.45 -8.48
CA SER A 57 -2.27 -16.29 -7.85
C SER A 57 -0.90 -15.72 -8.19
N ILE A 58 -0.53 -14.55 -7.62
CA ILE A 58 0.77 -13.95 -7.87
C ILE A 58 1.81 -14.82 -7.17
N SER A 59 2.51 -15.65 -7.94
CA SER A 59 3.90 -15.95 -7.64
C SER A 59 4.60 -14.61 -7.41
N PRO A 60 5.38 -14.39 -6.34
CA PRO A 60 5.93 -13.08 -5.94
C PRO A 60 6.74 -12.32 -7.01
N HIS A 61 6.93 -12.92 -8.19
CA HIS A 61 7.57 -12.35 -9.38
C HIS A 61 6.60 -11.88 -10.49
N TYR A 62 5.28 -12.08 -10.35
CA TYR A 62 4.27 -11.62 -11.32
C TYR A 62 3.51 -10.38 -10.80
N ALA A 63 4.23 -9.48 -10.12
CA ALA A 63 3.79 -8.11 -10.01
C ALA A 63 3.73 -7.55 -11.44
N LEU A 64 2.62 -6.90 -11.79
CA LEU A 64 2.38 -6.27 -13.08
C LEU A 64 3.62 -5.49 -13.53
N ASN A 65 4.32 -6.02 -14.54
CA ASN A 65 5.49 -5.40 -15.18
C ASN A 65 5.13 -4.14 -16.00
N SER A 66 4.06 -3.42 -15.62
CA SER A 66 3.84 -2.09 -16.16
C SER A 66 4.61 -1.12 -15.28
N SER A 67 5.52 -0.36 -15.90
CA SER A 67 6.16 0.81 -15.29
C SER A 67 5.15 1.85 -14.80
N GLU A 68 3.85 1.67 -15.09
CA GLU A 68 2.76 2.52 -14.63
C GLU A 68 2.42 2.33 -13.15
N CYS A 69 2.69 1.17 -12.56
CA CYS A 69 2.40 0.89 -11.14
C CYS A 69 3.64 0.91 -10.23
N SER A 70 4.84 1.27 -10.75
CA SER A 70 6.07 1.29 -9.95
C SER A 70 5.99 2.33 -8.83
N CYS A 71 6.54 2.02 -7.65
CA CYS A 71 6.54 2.92 -6.49
C CYS A 71 7.10 4.31 -6.81
N GLU A 72 8.17 4.34 -7.60
CA GLU A 72 8.94 5.51 -7.98
C GLU A 72 8.19 6.43 -8.97
N ARG A 73 7.03 6.00 -9.47
CA ARG A 73 6.18 6.82 -10.33
C ARG A 73 5.38 7.85 -9.53
N TRP A 74 5.13 7.59 -8.26
CA TRP A 74 4.41 8.52 -7.41
C TRP A 74 5.38 9.42 -6.66
N SER A 75 5.14 10.74 -6.74
CA SER A 75 5.96 11.75 -6.08
C SER A 75 6.11 11.51 -4.59
N GLU A 76 7.31 11.77 -4.05
CA GLU A 76 7.51 11.87 -2.61
C GLU A 76 6.68 13.02 -2.03
N THR A 77 6.21 12.84 -0.80
CA THR A 77 5.40 13.83 -0.08
C THR A 77 5.94 13.99 1.34
N SER A 78 5.49 15.03 2.05
CA SER A 78 5.75 15.14 3.49
C SER A 78 5.17 13.94 4.25
N PHE A 79 5.69 13.66 5.45
CA PHE A 79 5.20 12.55 6.28
C PHE A 79 3.70 12.68 6.62
N SER A 80 3.23 13.87 6.99
CA SER A 80 1.81 14.10 7.27
C SER A 80 0.93 13.84 6.04
N GLU A 81 1.38 14.27 4.86
CA GLU A 81 0.67 14.00 3.62
C GLU A 81 0.74 12.52 3.21
N PHE A 82 1.85 11.85 3.52
CA PHE A 82 1.99 10.41 3.35
C PHE A 82 0.96 9.64 4.16
N LEU A 83 0.73 10.01 5.42
CA LEU A 83 -0.28 9.39 6.28
C LEU A 83 -1.70 9.61 5.73
N ASN A 84 -2.05 10.85 5.38
CA ASN A 84 -3.38 11.16 4.84
C ASN A 84 -3.66 10.37 3.55
N LYS A 85 -2.71 10.36 2.60
CA LYS A 85 -2.88 9.61 1.34
C LYS A 85 -2.91 8.10 1.56
N THR A 86 -2.22 7.59 2.59
CA THR A 86 -2.29 6.18 2.98
C THR A 86 -3.68 5.81 3.45
N GLU A 87 -4.27 6.64 4.31
CA GLU A 87 -5.64 6.46 4.79
C GLU A 87 -6.66 6.51 3.63
N ASP A 88 -6.61 7.58 2.82
CA ASP A 88 -7.49 7.75 1.65
C ASP A 88 -7.43 6.55 0.69
N LEU A 89 -6.21 6.07 0.40
CA LEU A 89 -6.04 4.91 -0.46
C LEU A 89 -6.60 3.63 0.17
N CYS A 90 -6.40 3.44 1.48
CA CYS A 90 -6.92 2.27 2.17
C CYS A 90 -8.46 2.27 2.16
N GLU A 91 -9.10 3.42 2.37
CA GLU A 91 -10.55 3.57 2.27
C GLU A 91 -11.06 3.30 0.86
N HIS A 92 -10.38 3.85 -0.15
CA HIS A 92 -10.72 3.62 -1.56
C HIS A 92 -10.64 2.14 -1.92
N ILE A 93 -9.54 1.46 -1.57
CA ILE A 93 -9.37 0.03 -1.81
C ILE A 93 -10.42 -0.77 -1.05
N TYR A 94 -10.68 -0.45 0.22
CA TYR A 94 -11.70 -1.13 1.00
C TYR A 94 -13.09 -1.00 0.38
N SER A 95 -13.45 0.20 -0.10
CA SER A 95 -14.69 0.45 -0.85
C SER A 95 -14.77 -0.41 -2.12
N ALA A 96 -13.68 -0.47 -2.90
CA ALA A 96 -13.60 -1.30 -4.09
C ALA A 96 -13.70 -2.81 -3.76
N LEU A 97 -13.14 -3.26 -2.65
CA LEU A 97 -13.22 -4.66 -2.19
C LEU A 97 -14.64 -5.05 -1.77
N THR A 98 -15.38 -4.15 -1.12
CA THR A 98 -16.68 -4.42 -0.51
C THR A 98 -17.89 -4.14 -1.40
N LYS A 99 -17.74 -3.35 -2.46
CA LYS A 99 -18.76 -3.25 -3.51
C LYS A 99 -18.86 -4.61 -4.23
N SER A 100 -20.02 -5.26 -4.05
CA SER A 100 -20.49 -6.49 -4.72
C SER A 100 -21.80 -6.20 -5.43
#